data_AF-A0A9J7MXG0-F1
#
_entry.id   AF-A0A9J7MXG0-F1
#
_cell.length_a   1.000
_cell.length_b   1.000
_cell.length_c   1.000
_cell.angle_alpha   90.00
_cell.angle_beta   90.00
_cell.angle_gamma   90.00
#
_symmetry.space_group_name_H-M   'P 1'
#
loop_
_entity.id
_entity.type
_entity.pdbx_description
1 polymer ?
#
loop_
_entity_poly.entity_id
_entity_poly.type
_entity_poly.pdbx_seq_one_letter_code
_entity_poly.pdbx_strand_id
1 'polypeptide(L)'
;MQRWYQLALAGGRDASEIQPPGTVQQPTLPPPLEELCGNMSLHESLPDLRHGNFSCTKIAHYNIYVRMCIAKCHVGYQTDDAGLLFCNRGRWAPIQPEVVSTLVGVGRAADTMPNTDPRALQYLGIPDEIYADVALNILVKLDQVPNLSVVKSYLDMISLDNIIDFDMMRQMLIWVGPDVEEKIANLDFLDVLSHLETFGASRRPVCRTVDCGRGFENLAHGRVNSSTTTYMSEARVVCERGYLPRHPVLTCTASGQWDKPALCDPGRALFM
;
A
#
# COMPACT_ATOMS: atom_id res chain seq x y z
N MET A 1 29.06 51.42 21.03
CA MET A 1 29.43 50.28 20.15
C MET A 1 29.54 49.02 20.99
N GLN A 2 28.96 47.90 20.55
CA GLN A 2 28.91 46.65 21.32
C GLN A 2 30.27 45.94 21.36
N ARG A 3 30.60 45.30 22.49
CA ARG A 3 31.93 44.71 22.80
C ARG A 3 32.42 43.67 21.79
N TRP A 4 31.50 42.93 21.16
CA TRP A 4 31.81 41.93 20.13
C TRP A 4 32.29 42.55 18.81
N TYR A 5 31.78 43.72 18.45
CA TYR A 5 32.18 44.46 17.24
C TYR A 5 33.63 44.95 17.33
N GLN A 6 34.04 45.38 18.53
CA GLN A 6 35.42 45.81 18.81
C GLN A 6 36.42 44.64 18.77
N LEU A 7 36.03 43.46 19.26
CA LEU A 7 36.85 42.25 19.20
C LEU A 7 37.03 41.73 17.76
N ALA A 8 36.00 41.87 16.91
CA ALA A 8 36.07 41.47 15.50
C ALA A 8 37.02 42.36 14.68
N LEU A 9 36.99 43.68 14.91
CA LEU A 9 37.93 44.63 14.29
C LEU A 9 39.37 44.42 14.77
N ALA A 10 39.57 44.13 16.07
CA ALA A 10 40.89 43.82 16.62
C ALA A 10 41.49 42.51 16.07
N GLY A 11 40.63 41.59 15.60
CA GLY A 11 41.02 40.36 14.89
C GLY A 11 41.28 40.53 13.39
N GLY A 12 41.31 41.77 12.87
CA GLY A 12 41.63 42.07 11.48
C GLY A 12 40.51 41.84 10.47
N ARG A 13 39.24 41.68 10.91
CA ARG A 13 38.10 41.63 9.99
C ARG A 13 37.70 43.02 9.53
N ASP A 14 37.36 43.13 8.25
CA ASP A 14 36.89 44.39 7.68
C ASP A 14 35.51 44.75 8.25
N ALA A 15 35.29 46.04 8.53
CA ALA A 15 34.08 46.54 9.19
C ALA A 15 32.80 46.21 8.39
N SER A 16 32.97 46.06 7.07
CA SER A 16 31.97 45.69 6.06
C SER A 16 31.41 44.28 6.22
N GLU A 17 32.15 43.36 6.85
CA GLU A 17 31.83 41.92 6.92
C GLU A 17 31.26 41.48 8.28
N ILE A 18 31.15 42.41 9.23
CA ILE A 18 30.75 42.11 10.60
C ILE A 18 29.22 42.17 10.71
N GLN A 19 28.57 41.04 10.45
CA GLN A 19 27.13 40.85 10.69
C GLN A 19 26.81 40.56 12.16
N PRO A 20 25.67 41.05 12.69
CA PRO A 20 25.27 40.79 14.07
C PRO A 20 25.01 39.28 14.29
N PRO A 21 25.42 38.74 15.45
CA PRO A 21 25.21 37.33 15.77
C PRO A 21 23.71 37.01 15.74
N GLY A 22 23.33 36.07 14.87
CA GLY A 22 21.93 35.72 14.58
C GLY A 22 21.52 35.84 13.10
N THR A 23 22.38 36.37 12.23
CA THR A 23 22.16 36.45 10.77
C THR A 23 22.92 35.39 9.98
N VAL A 24 22.99 34.15 10.51
CA VAL A 24 23.28 33.01 9.63
C VAL A 24 22.01 32.76 8.84
N GLN A 25 21.97 33.20 7.59
CA GLN A 25 20.94 32.75 6.66
C GLN A 25 21.06 31.22 6.58
N GLN A 26 20.07 30.54 7.15
CA GLN A 26 19.90 29.11 7.02
C GLN A 26 19.89 28.78 5.52
N PRO A 27 20.69 27.81 5.04
CA PRO A 27 20.68 27.45 3.63
C PRO A 27 19.24 27.23 3.20
N THR A 28 18.76 28.00 2.23
CA THR A 28 17.44 27.79 1.63
C THR A 28 17.43 26.38 1.07
N LEU A 29 16.75 25.46 1.77
CA LEU A 29 16.49 24.12 1.27
C LEU A 29 15.85 24.27 -0.11
N PRO A 30 16.31 23.53 -1.14
CA PRO A 30 15.70 23.58 -2.45
C PRO A 30 14.20 23.30 -2.32
N PRO A 31 13.36 23.92 -3.17
CA PRO A 31 11.92 23.67 -3.14
C PRO A 31 11.65 22.17 -3.32
N PRO A 32 10.65 21.63 -2.62
CA PRO A 32 10.34 20.21 -2.68
C PRO A 32 10.09 19.76 -4.12
N LEU A 33 10.70 18.65 -4.51
CA LEU A 33 10.52 18.05 -5.84
C LEU A 33 9.22 17.25 -5.81
N GLU A 34 8.21 17.76 -6.51
CA GLU A 34 6.93 17.07 -6.73
C GLU A 34 6.92 16.43 -8.11
N GLU A 35 6.70 15.11 -8.17
CA GLU A 35 6.44 14.46 -9.44
C GLU A 35 5.03 14.79 -9.95
N LEU A 36 4.96 15.40 -11.13
CA LEU A 36 3.71 15.74 -11.79
C LEU A 36 3.29 14.62 -12.75
N CYS A 37 2.35 13.78 -12.32
CA CYS A 37 1.61 12.90 -13.23
C CYS A 37 0.35 13.61 -13.76
N GLY A 38 0.21 13.65 -15.08
CA GLY A 38 -1.04 14.04 -15.75
C GLY A 38 -1.27 15.55 -15.99
N ASN A 39 -0.24 16.34 -16.34
CA ASN A 39 -0.46 17.64 -17.01
C ASN A 39 0.74 18.13 -17.85
N MET A 40 1.15 17.33 -18.83
CA MET A 40 1.88 17.79 -20.01
C MET A 40 1.23 17.10 -21.21
N SER A 41 0.18 17.73 -21.76
CA SER A 41 -0.44 17.61 -23.12
C SER A 41 -0.45 16.27 -23.91
N LEU A 42 0.02 15.17 -23.34
CA LEU A 42 0.24 13.85 -23.93
C LEU A 42 0.59 12.76 -22.90
N HIS A 43 0.84 13.08 -21.62
CA HIS A 43 1.05 12.09 -20.56
C HIS A 43 -0.26 11.65 -19.90
N GLU A 44 -0.51 10.33 -19.93
CA GLU A 44 -1.74 9.64 -19.56
C GLU A 44 -2.31 10.14 -18.21
N SER A 45 -3.55 10.64 -18.27
CA SER A 45 -4.40 10.78 -17.09
C SER A 45 -4.52 9.44 -16.36
N LEU A 46 -4.97 9.45 -15.09
CA LEU A 46 -5.35 8.20 -14.41
C LEU A 46 -6.21 7.33 -15.34
N PRO A 47 -6.04 5.99 -15.31
CA PRO A 47 -6.86 5.09 -16.11
C PRO A 47 -8.36 5.33 -15.89
N ASP A 48 -9.18 5.14 -16.91
CA ASP A 48 -10.64 5.16 -16.74
C ASP A 48 -11.07 3.98 -15.86
N LEU A 49 -11.51 4.28 -14.64
CA LEU A 49 -11.97 3.28 -13.68
C LEU A 49 -13.50 3.22 -13.70
N ARG A 50 -14.05 2.50 -14.67
CA ARG A 50 -15.51 2.27 -14.73
C ARG A 50 -16.00 1.63 -13.44
N HIS A 51 -17.14 2.12 -12.93
CA HIS A 51 -17.70 1.69 -11.64
C HIS A 51 -16.78 1.92 -10.43
N GLY A 52 -15.94 2.95 -10.48
CA GLY A 52 -15.12 3.37 -9.35
C GLY A 52 -14.57 4.78 -9.51
N ASN A 53 -13.77 5.19 -8.52
CA ASN A 53 -12.91 6.36 -8.61
C ASN A 53 -11.53 6.05 -8.03
N PHE A 54 -10.59 6.97 -8.20
CA PHE A 54 -9.33 6.93 -7.47
C PHE A 54 -9.36 7.89 -6.28
N SER A 55 -8.87 7.42 -5.13
CA SER A 55 -8.55 8.26 -3.98
C SER A 55 -7.05 8.46 -3.93
N CYS A 56 -6.58 9.72 -3.91
CA CYS A 56 -5.16 10.04 -4.02
C CYS A 56 -4.63 10.78 -2.81
N THR A 57 -3.39 10.48 -2.43
CA THR A 57 -2.61 11.21 -1.41
C THR A 57 -1.17 11.40 -1.89
N LYS A 58 -0.36 12.12 -1.11
CA LYS A 58 1.08 12.27 -1.33
C LYS A 58 1.83 11.63 -0.17
N ILE A 59 2.85 10.85 -0.47
CA ILE A 59 3.81 10.33 0.50
C ILE A 59 5.11 11.11 0.35
N ALA A 60 5.67 11.56 1.48
CA ALA A 60 6.94 12.29 1.49
C ALA A 60 8.10 11.40 1.93
N HIS A 61 9.22 11.52 1.22
CA HIS A 61 10.52 10.95 1.56
C HIS A 61 11.56 12.07 1.47
N TYR A 62 12.15 12.49 2.60
CA TYR A 62 12.90 13.74 2.71
C TYR A 62 12.17 14.95 2.07
N ASN A 63 12.70 15.47 0.95
CA ASN A 63 12.15 16.60 0.20
C ASN A 63 11.41 16.19 -1.09
N ILE A 64 11.18 14.89 -1.29
CA ILE A 64 10.51 14.33 -2.46
C ILE A 64 9.08 13.94 -2.09
N TYR A 65 8.12 14.33 -2.91
CA TYR A 65 6.71 13.94 -2.75
C TYR A 65 6.28 13.03 -3.90
N VAL A 66 5.87 11.81 -3.54
CA VAL A 66 5.33 10.84 -4.49
C VAL A 66 3.81 10.82 -4.36
N ARG A 67 3.11 11.13 -5.46
CA ARG A 67 1.65 11.04 -5.51
C ARG A 67 1.25 9.58 -5.70
N MET A 68 0.35 9.11 -4.85
CA MET A 68 -0.22 7.76 -4.92
C MET A 68 -1.73 7.81 -4.99
N CYS A 69 -2.34 6.89 -5.72
CA CYS A 69 -3.77 6.82 -5.96
C CYS A 69 -4.23 5.38 -5.87
N ILE A 70 -5.21 5.08 -5.02
CA ILE A 70 -5.79 3.74 -4.90
C ILE A 70 -7.19 3.71 -5.53
N ALA A 71 -7.49 2.63 -6.25
CA ALA A 71 -8.80 2.37 -6.79
C ALA A 71 -9.83 2.15 -5.66
N LYS A 72 -10.99 2.79 -5.77
CA LYS A 72 -12.16 2.59 -4.91
C LYS A 72 -13.36 2.28 -5.79
N CYS A 73 -13.79 1.02 -5.79
CA CYS A 73 -14.94 0.57 -6.57
C CYS A 73 -16.26 0.95 -5.90
N HIS A 74 -17.29 1.14 -6.72
CA HIS A 74 -18.67 1.28 -6.25
C HIS A 74 -19.15 -0.02 -5.62
N VAL A 75 -20.19 0.05 -4.78
CA VAL A 75 -20.79 -1.12 -4.12
C VAL A 75 -21.17 -2.19 -5.14
N GLY A 76 -20.75 -3.44 -4.88
CA GLY A 76 -20.99 -4.57 -5.78
C GLY A 76 -19.92 -4.78 -6.84
N TYR A 77 -18.85 -3.99 -6.82
CA TYR A 77 -17.69 -4.14 -7.69
C TYR A 77 -16.41 -4.22 -6.86
N GLN A 78 -15.41 -4.95 -7.36
CA GLN A 78 -14.09 -5.08 -6.77
C GLN A 78 -13.01 -5.17 -7.85
N THR A 79 -11.79 -4.75 -7.52
CA THR A 79 -10.59 -4.94 -8.35
C THR A 79 -10.03 -6.36 -8.15
N ASP A 80 -9.25 -6.84 -9.13
CA ASP A 80 -8.53 -8.12 -9.02
C ASP A 80 -7.44 -8.09 -7.93
N ASP A 81 -6.93 -6.89 -7.63
CA ASP A 81 -5.95 -6.58 -6.60
C ASP A 81 -6.34 -5.28 -5.86
N ALA A 82 -5.43 -4.63 -5.13
CA ALA A 82 -5.72 -3.38 -4.46
C ALA A 82 -5.88 -2.15 -5.39
N GLY A 83 -5.42 -2.23 -6.63
CA GLY A 83 -5.47 -1.14 -7.60
C GLY A 83 -4.72 0.13 -7.19
N LEU A 84 -3.60 -0.01 -6.48
CA LEU A 84 -2.75 1.09 -6.05
C LEU A 84 -1.75 1.47 -7.16
N LEU A 85 -1.72 2.77 -7.47
CA LEU A 85 -0.86 3.39 -8.46
C LEU A 85 0.01 4.45 -7.79
N PHE A 86 1.26 4.58 -8.21
CA PHE A 86 2.14 5.68 -7.84
C PHE A 86 2.59 6.44 -9.10
N CYS A 87 2.89 7.72 -8.91
CA CYS A 87 3.52 8.51 -9.96
C CYS A 87 4.99 8.09 -10.08
N ASN A 88 5.38 7.66 -11.27
CA ASN A 88 6.73 7.26 -11.62
C ASN A 88 7.17 8.07 -12.84
N ARG A 89 7.97 9.12 -12.64
CA ARG A 89 8.57 9.92 -13.71
C ARG A 89 7.56 10.34 -14.78
N GLY A 90 6.39 10.81 -14.33
CA GLY A 90 5.31 11.32 -15.19
C GLY A 90 4.37 10.27 -15.78
N ARG A 91 4.44 9.00 -15.36
CA ARG A 91 3.50 7.94 -15.71
C ARG A 91 2.96 7.25 -14.46
N TRP A 92 1.72 6.74 -14.53
CA TRP A 92 1.14 5.95 -13.45
C TRP A 92 1.64 4.50 -13.51
N ALA A 93 2.31 4.08 -12.45
CA ALA A 93 2.85 2.73 -12.31
C ALA A 93 2.12 1.98 -11.18
N PRO A 94 1.75 0.70 -11.36
CA PRO A 94 1.08 -0.09 -10.35
C PRO A 94 2.06 -0.65 -9.32
N ILE A 95 1.61 -0.75 -8.08
CA ILE A 95 2.39 -1.32 -6.96
C ILE A 95 1.47 -1.94 -5.92
N GLN A 96 1.92 -3.00 -5.24
CA GLN A 96 1.15 -3.60 -4.14
C GLN A 96 1.20 -2.73 -2.88
N PRO A 97 0.09 -2.64 -2.10
CA PRO A 97 0.06 -1.96 -0.80
C PRO A 97 1.17 -2.40 0.15
N GLU A 98 1.43 -3.70 0.25
CA GLU A 98 2.37 -4.30 1.18
C GLU A 98 3.82 -3.89 0.87
N VAL A 99 4.13 -3.65 -0.40
CA VAL A 99 5.43 -3.13 -0.86
C VAL A 99 5.61 -1.70 -0.39
N VAL A 100 4.59 -0.85 -0.56
CA VAL A 100 4.62 0.53 -0.09
C VAL A 100 4.69 0.57 1.44
N SER A 101 3.88 -0.23 2.12
CA SER A 101 3.89 -0.39 3.59
C SER A 101 5.30 -0.73 4.09
N THR A 102 5.92 -1.75 3.50
CA THR A 102 7.26 -2.21 3.90
C THR A 102 8.34 -1.16 3.63
N LEU A 103 8.34 -0.54 2.44
CA LEU A 103 9.31 0.52 2.10
C LEU A 103 9.20 1.72 3.02
N VAL A 104 7.98 2.20 3.26
CA VAL A 104 7.73 3.32 4.18
C VAL A 104 8.14 2.92 5.59
N GLY A 105 7.83 1.70 6.00
CA GLY A 105 8.14 1.19 7.31
C GLY A 105 9.65 1.11 7.58
N VAL A 106 10.41 0.54 6.64
CA VAL A 106 11.89 0.50 6.68
C VAL A 106 12.47 1.92 6.64
N GLY A 107 11.92 2.79 5.79
CA GLY A 107 12.35 4.19 5.70
C GLY A 107 12.19 4.95 7.02
N ARG A 108 11.11 4.69 7.76
CA ARG A 108 10.88 5.24 9.11
C ARG A 108 11.82 4.63 10.15
N ALA A 109 12.02 3.31 10.13
CA ALA A 109 12.96 2.64 11.03
C ALA A 109 14.40 3.16 10.85
N ALA A 110 14.75 3.60 9.64
CA ALA A 110 16.02 4.21 9.28
C ALA A 110 16.07 5.75 9.50
N ASP A 111 15.02 6.37 10.03
CA ASP A 111 14.89 7.83 10.17
C ASP A 111 15.07 8.62 8.84
N THR A 112 14.80 7.98 7.69
CA THR A 112 14.96 8.55 6.34
C THR A 112 13.65 9.05 5.72
N MET A 113 12.53 8.47 6.15
CA MET A 113 11.24 9.08 5.96
C MET A 113 10.89 9.86 7.21
N PRO A 114 10.46 11.14 7.08
CA PRO A 114 9.89 11.81 8.22
C PRO A 114 8.75 10.94 8.76
N ASN A 115 8.47 11.05 10.07
CA ASN A 115 7.17 10.71 10.63
C ASN A 115 6.13 11.67 10.03
N THR A 116 5.92 11.54 8.72
CA THR A 116 4.85 12.14 7.92
C THR A 116 3.54 11.72 8.50
N ASP A 117 2.47 12.47 8.21
CA ASP A 117 1.11 12.19 8.67
C ASP A 117 0.88 10.66 8.72
N PRO A 118 0.86 10.03 9.91
CA PRO A 118 0.79 8.57 10.02
C PRO A 118 -0.51 8.04 9.38
N ARG A 119 -1.45 8.94 9.08
CA ARG A 119 -2.70 8.66 8.39
C ARG A 119 -2.57 8.62 6.87
N ALA A 120 -1.44 8.98 6.25
CA ALA A 120 -1.28 8.95 4.79
C ALA A 120 -1.54 7.54 4.22
N LEU A 121 -0.96 6.50 4.85
CA LEU A 121 -1.24 5.11 4.51
C LEU A 121 -2.69 4.73 4.87
N GLN A 122 -3.19 5.20 6.01
CA GLN A 122 -4.58 4.97 6.45
C GLN A 122 -5.62 5.49 5.45
N TYR A 123 -5.41 6.66 4.83
CA TYR A 123 -6.31 7.21 3.81
C TYR A 123 -6.35 6.35 2.55
N LEU A 124 -5.24 5.70 2.21
CA LEU A 124 -5.19 4.73 1.13
C LEU A 124 -5.76 3.37 1.57
N GLY A 125 -5.82 3.10 2.88
CA GLY A 125 -6.16 1.78 3.42
C GLY A 125 -4.99 0.80 3.32
N ILE A 126 -3.76 1.31 3.28
CA ILE A 126 -2.53 0.52 3.31
C ILE A 126 -2.18 0.30 4.79
N PRO A 127 -1.86 -0.94 5.20
CA PRO A 127 -1.34 -1.23 6.54
C PRO A 127 -0.07 -0.41 6.82
N ASP A 128 0.27 -0.24 8.10
CA ASP A 128 1.51 0.43 8.51
C ASP A 128 2.45 -0.60 9.15
N GLU A 129 2.80 -1.61 8.35
CA GLU A 129 3.51 -2.81 8.77
C GLU A 129 4.75 -3.06 7.89
N ILE A 130 5.78 -3.69 8.45
CA ILE A 130 6.96 -4.14 7.70
C ILE A 130 6.83 -5.64 7.50
N TYR A 131 6.59 -6.08 6.27
CA TYR A 131 6.46 -7.50 5.95
C TYR A 131 7.83 -8.12 5.64
N ALA A 132 8.19 -9.19 6.34
CA ALA A 132 9.51 -9.81 6.24
C ALA A 132 9.77 -10.43 4.87
N ASP A 133 8.79 -11.14 4.32
CA ASP A 133 8.84 -11.72 2.98
C ASP A 133 8.90 -10.65 1.89
N VAL A 134 8.13 -9.57 2.01
CA VAL A 134 8.17 -8.42 1.10
C VAL A 134 9.51 -7.71 1.18
N ALA A 135 10.07 -7.51 2.37
CA ALA A 135 11.39 -6.91 2.56
C ALA A 135 12.47 -7.75 1.86
N LEU A 136 12.46 -9.08 2.08
CA LEU A 136 13.37 -10.00 1.39
C LEU A 136 13.21 -9.88 -0.13
N ASN A 137 11.98 -9.93 -0.63
CA ASN A 137 11.66 -9.88 -2.06
C ASN A 137 12.07 -8.57 -2.72
N ILE A 138 11.90 -7.43 -2.04
CA ILE A 138 12.40 -6.11 -2.48
C ILE A 138 13.92 -6.18 -2.63
N LEU A 139 14.63 -6.70 -1.62
CA LEU A 139 16.08 -6.81 -1.66
C LEU A 139 16.57 -7.70 -2.81
N VAL A 140 15.88 -8.80 -3.11
CA VAL A 140 16.16 -9.63 -4.30
C VAL A 140 15.97 -8.82 -5.58
N LYS A 141 14.86 -8.06 -5.66
CA LYS A 141 14.48 -7.32 -6.86
C LYS A 141 15.44 -6.19 -7.19
N LEU A 142 16.04 -5.58 -6.16
CA LEU A 142 17.03 -4.52 -6.28
C LEU A 142 18.47 -5.04 -6.52
N ASP A 143 18.67 -6.35 -6.63
CA ASP A 143 19.98 -7.02 -6.77
C ASP A 143 20.98 -6.66 -5.65
N GLN A 144 20.46 -6.40 -4.44
CA GLN A 144 21.27 -5.88 -3.33
C GLN A 144 21.86 -6.95 -2.41
N VAL A 145 21.67 -8.26 -2.69
CA VAL A 145 21.99 -9.32 -1.71
C VAL A 145 22.85 -10.44 -2.28
N PRO A 146 24.17 -10.46 -1.98
CA PRO A 146 25.05 -11.55 -2.38
C PRO A 146 24.83 -12.84 -1.57
N ASN A 147 24.22 -12.77 -0.37
CA ASN A 147 23.95 -13.95 0.48
C ASN A 147 22.51 -13.97 1.00
N LEU A 148 21.59 -14.29 0.10
CA LEU A 148 20.15 -14.28 0.32
C LEU A 148 19.69 -15.21 1.46
N SER A 149 20.40 -16.32 1.67
CA SER A 149 20.08 -17.28 2.74
C SER A 149 20.23 -16.68 4.13
N VAL A 150 21.32 -15.93 4.35
CA VAL A 150 21.62 -15.31 5.64
C VAL A 150 20.64 -14.18 5.93
N VAL A 151 20.35 -13.33 4.95
CA VAL A 151 19.38 -12.24 5.11
C VAL A 151 18.00 -12.78 5.44
N LYS A 152 17.56 -13.84 4.73
CA LYS A 152 16.30 -14.50 5.04
C LYS A 152 16.25 -15.00 6.49
N SER A 153 17.29 -15.67 6.96
CA SER A 153 17.33 -16.16 8.35
C SER A 153 17.24 -15.03 9.38
N TYR A 154 17.86 -13.87 9.14
CA TYR A 154 17.72 -12.72 10.03
C TYR A 154 16.31 -12.13 10.03
N LEU A 155 15.71 -11.95 8.84
CA LEU A 155 14.33 -11.45 8.73
C LEU A 155 13.32 -12.39 9.39
N ASP A 156 13.49 -13.70 9.22
CA ASP A 156 12.66 -14.73 9.88
C ASP A 156 12.84 -14.68 11.41
N MET A 157 14.03 -14.36 11.93
CA MET A 157 14.30 -14.30 13.36
C MET A 157 13.65 -13.10 14.06
N ILE A 158 13.57 -11.96 13.37
CA ILE A 158 13.05 -10.70 13.94
C ILE A 158 11.58 -10.45 13.60
N SER A 159 10.96 -11.33 12.80
CA SER A 159 9.55 -11.23 12.45
C SER A 159 8.69 -12.15 13.31
N LEU A 160 7.46 -11.71 13.56
CA LEU A 160 6.38 -12.50 14.17
C LEU A 160 5.21 -12.51 13.18
N ASP A 161 4.75 -13.69 12.77
CA ASP A 161 3.68 -13.84 11.77
C ASP A 161 3.95 -13.01 10.50
N ASN A 162 5.21 -13.00 10.03
CA ASN A 162 5.70 -12.23 8.88
C ASN A 162 5.75 -10.70 9.07
N ILE A 163 5.45 -10.18 10.25
CA ILE A 163 5.51 -8.75 10.56
C ILE A 163 6.76 -8.46 11.40
N ILE A 164 7.52 -7.44 11.00
CA ILE A 164 8.69 -6.95 11.74
C ILE A 164 8.31 -5.66 12.46
N ASP A 165 8.55 -5.63 13.77
CA ASP A 165 8.37 -4.42 14.57
C ASP A 165 9.38 -3.34 14.17
N PHE A 166 8.96 -2.07 14.19
CA PHE A 166 9.80 -0.93 13.81
C PHE A 166 11.10 -0.86 14.61
N ASP A 167 11.06 -1.13 15.92
CA ASP A 167 12.23 -1.11 16.77
C ASP A 167 13.16 -2.27 16.43
N MET A 168 12.62 -3.46 16.14
CA MET A 168 13.41 -4.61 15.71
C MET A 168 14.09 -4.36 14.36
N MET A 169 13.38 -3.75 13.40
CA MET A 169 13.97 -3.35 12.13
C MET A 169 15.08 -2.32 12.35
N ARG A 170 14.84 -1.31 13.20
CA ARG A 170 15.85 -0.29 13.54
C ARG A 170 17.10 -0.93 14.15
N GLN A 171 16.95 -1.84 15.11
CA GLN A 171 18.07 -2.57 15.70
C GLN A 171 18.85 -3.37 14.66
N MET A 172 18.15 -4.03 13.72
CA MET A 172 18.77 -4.76 12.63
C MET A 172 19.60 -3.82 11.74
N LEU A 173 19.06 -2.67 11.33
CA LEU A 173 19.76 -1.69 10.51
C LEU A 173 21.04 -1.17 11.20
N ILE A 174 20.96 -0.87 12.50
CA ILE A 174 22.12 -0.47 13.32
C ILE A 174 23.17 -1.59 13.35
N TRP A 175 22.74 -2.85 13.47
CA TRP A 175 23.63 -4.01 13.60
C TRP A 175 24.37 -4.36 12.31
N VAL A 176 23.74 -4.17 11.15
CA VAL A 176 24.39 -4.38 9.83
C VAL A 176 25.46 -3.31 9.56
N GLY A 177 25.40 -2.17 10.25
CA GLY A 177 26.45 -1.16 10.32
C GLY A 177 26.07 0.17 9.66
N PRO A 178 26.82 1.25 9.97
CA PRO A 178 26.50 2.62 9.53
C PRO A 178 26.47 2.77 8.00
N ASP A 179 27.21 1.93 7.26
CA ASP A 179 27.24 1.93 5.80
C ASP A 179 25.87 1.63 5.18
N VAL A 180 25.02 0.82 5.84
CA VAL A 180 23.68 0.50 5.34
C VAL A 180 22.69 1.61 5.64
N GLU A 181 22.77 2.20 6.83
CA GLU A 181 21.99 3.38 7.20
C GLU A 181 22.30 4.56 6.26
N GLU A 182 23.57 4.82 5.97
CA GLU A 182 24.00 5.85 5.02
C GLU A 182 23.53 5.56 3.59
N LYS A 183 23.56 4.29 3.15
CA LYS A 183 23.01 3.91 1.85
C LYS A 183 21.52 4.20 1.78
N ILE A 184 20.74 3.77 2.78
CA ILE A 184 19.28 3.98 2.81
C ILE A 184 18.96 5.49 2.84
N ALA A 185 19.71 6.27 3.62
CA ALA A 185 19.55 7.72 3.69
C ALA A 185 19.82 8.45 2.36
N ASN A 186 20.66 7.87 1.51
CA ASN A 186 21.00 8.42 0.20
C ASN A 186 20.31 7.68 -0.97
N LEU A 187 19.40 6.75 -0.70
CA LEU A 187 18.63 6.08 -1.75
C LEU A 187 17.74 7.08 -2.46
N ASP A 188 17.75 7.02 -3.79
CA ASP A 188 16.70 7.65 -4.59
C ASP A 188 15.43 6.82 -4.46
N PHE A 189 14.51 7.26 -3.60
CA PHE A 189 13.25 6.58 -3.35
C PHE A 189 12.40 6.41 -4.62
N LEU A 190 12.47 7.35 -5.58
CA LEU A 190 11.78 7.22 -6.86
C LEU A 190 12.41 6.15 -7.72
N ASP A 191 13.74 6.06 -7.71
CA ASP A 191 14.46 5.01 -8.44
C ASP A 191 14.14 3.61 -7.86
N VAL A 192 14.12 3.47 -6.54
CA VAL A 192 13.70 2.23 -5.86
C VAL A 192 12.28 1.85 -6.24
N LEU A 193 11.32 2.78 -6.16
CA LEU A 193 9.95 2.52 -6.56
C LEU A 193 9.84 2.13 -8.05
N SER A 194 10.64 2.74 -8.93
CA SER A 194 10.65 2.42 -10.35
C SER A 194 11.12 0.99 -10.64
N HIS A 195 12.10 0.47 -9.88
CA HIS A 195 12.55 -0.93 -9.97
C HIS A 195 11.50 -1.93 -9.45
N LEU A 196 10.58 -1.45 -8.62
CA LEU A 196 9.48 -2.21 -8.01
C LEU A 196 8.15 -2.01 -8.75
N GLU A 197 8.16 -1.35 -9.91
CA GLU A 197 6.96 -1.22 -10.75
C GLU A 197 6.38 -2.61 -11.09
N THR A 198 5.05 -2.75 -10.99
CA THR A 198 4.30 -4.00 -11.20
C THR A 198 4.65 -5.12 -10.24
N PHE A 199 5.38 -4.86 -9.15
CA PHE A 199 5.77 -5.88 -8.20
C PHE A 199 4.53 -6.43 -7.47
N GLY A 200 4.06 -7.58 -7.95
CA GLY A 200 2.83 -8.26 -7.49
C GLY A 200 1.51 -7.60 -7.89
N ALA A 201 1.53 -6.44 -8.54
CA ALA A 201 0.32 -5.68 -8.88
C ALA A 201 -0.16 -5.91 -10.31
N SER A 202 -1.47 -5.85 -10.51
CA SER A 202 -2.12 -5.81 -11.80
C SER A 202 -1.72 -4.54 -12.56
N ARG A 203 -1.50 -4.68 -13.87
CA ARG A 203 -1.03 -3.57 -14.70
C ARG A 203 -2.06 -2.44 -14.88
N ARG A 204 -3.33 -2.78 -14.74
CA ARG A 204 -4.46 -1.86 -14.97
C ARG A 204 -5.58 -2.23 -14.00
N PRO A 205 -5.87 -1.40 -12.98
CA PRO A 205 -6.99 -1.65 -12.09
C PRO A 205 -8.31 -1.52 -12.86
N VAL A 206 -9.17 -2.52 -12.72
CA VAL A 206 -10.52 -2.52 -13.29
C VAL A 206 -11.49 -3.01 -12.22
N CYS A 207 -12.55 -2.24 -11.96
CA CYS A 207 -13.62 -2.69 -11.07
C CYS A 207 -14.54 -3.66 -11.83
N ARG A 208 -14.53 -4.93 -11.44
CA ARG A 208 -15.42 -5.97 -11.96
C ARG A 208 -16.53 -6.24 -10.99
N THR A 209 -17.69 -6.64 -11.50
CA THR A 209 -18.82 -7.02 -10.65
C THR A 209 -18.42 -8.18 -9.74
N VAL A 210 -18.72 -8.06 -8.45
CA VAL A 210 -18.46 -9.09 -7.45
C VAL A 210 -19.19 -10.38 -7.84
N ASP A 211 -18.52 -11.51 -7.71
CA ASP A 211 -19.05 -12.85 -7.97
C ASP A 211 -19.04 -13.66 -6.67
N CYS A 212 -20.22 -14.13 -6.25
CA CYS A 212 -20.38 -14.97 -5.06
C CYS A 212 -20.04 -16.45 -5.31
N GLY A 213 -19.75 -16.81 -6.55
CA GLY A 213 -19.40 -18.16 -6.96
C GLY A 213 -20.54 -19.17 -6.85
N ARG A 214 -20.26 -20.40 -7.30
CA ARG A 214 -21.19 -21.53 -7.29
C ARG A 214 -20.96 -22.49 -6.12
N GLY A 215 -20.50 -21.98 -4.97
CA GLY A 215 -20.08 -22.75 -3.78
C GLY A 215 -21.18 -23.55 -3.06
N PHE A 216 -22.10 -24.17 -3.80
CA PHE A 216 -23.22 -24.97 -3.34
C PHE A 216 -22.98 -26.48 -3.51
N GLU A 217 -21.75 -26.89 -3.85
CA GLU A 217 -21.40 -28.27 -4.23
C GLU A 217 -21.69 -29.31 -3.14
N ASN A 218 -21.84 -28.87 -1.89
CA ASN A 218 -22.09 -29.73 -0.73
C ASN A 218 -23.51 -29.61 -0.15
N LEU A 219 -24.48 -29.10 -0.91
CA LEU A 219 -25.88 -29.05 -0.46
C LEU A 219 -26.45 -30.47 -0.34
N ALA A 220 -26.67 -30.93 0.89
CA ALA A 220 -27.33 -32.21 1.14
C ALA A 220 -28.82 -32.16 0.74
N HIS A 221 -29.29 -33.21 0.07
CA HIS A 221 -30.70 -33.40 -0.30
C HIS A 221 -31.29 -32.25 -1.14
N GLY A 222 -30.48 -31.66 -2.02
CA GLY A 222 -30.94 -30.59 -2.89
C GLY A 222 -29.88 -30.11 -3.86
N ARG A 223 -30.27 -29.11 -4.65
CA ARG A 223 -29.40 -28.38 -5.56
C ARG A 223 -29.79 -26.91 -5.60
N VAL A 224 -28.86 -26.07 -6.04
CA VAL A 224 -29.12 -24.64 -6.26
C VAL A 224 -29.11 -24.37 -7.76
N ASN A 225 -30.19 -23.75 -8.24
CA ASN A 225 -30.32 -23.30 -9.62
C ASN A 225 -30.07 -21.80 -9.69
N SER A 226 -29.05 -21.38 -10.45
CA SER A 226 -28.80 -19.98 -10.76
C SER A 226 -28.31 -19.80 -12.20
N SER A 227 -28.68 -18.70 -12.85
CA SER A 227 -28.18 -18.32 -14.18
C SER A 227 -26.86 -17.54 -14.09
N THR A 228 -26.72 -16.68 -13.08
CA THR A 228 -25.51 -15.90 -12.78
C THR A 228 -25.20 -15.96 -11.29
N THR A 229 -23.98 -15.59 -10.91
CA THR A 229 -23.53 -15.58 -9.51
C THR A 229 -22.99 -14.22 -9.09
N THR A 230 -23.24 -13.19 -9.91
CA THR A 230 -22.76 -11.82 -9.70
C THR A 230 -23.63 -11.04 -8.71
N TYR A 231 -23.14 -9.91 -8.21
CA TYR A 231 -23.84 -9.03 -7.29
C TYR A 231 -25.32 -8.78 -7.70
N MET A 232 -26.22 -8.86 -6.72
CA MET A 232 -27.68 -8.80 -6.87
C MET A 232 -28.34 -9.93 -7.68
N SER A 233 -27.59 -10.94 -8.13
CA SER A 233 -28.20 -12.14 -8.70
C SER A 233 -28.93 -12.96 -7.64
N GLU A 234 -29.99 -13.66 -8.07
CA GLU A 234 -30.77 -14.56 -7.22
C GLU A 234 -30.52 -16.01 -7.62
N ALA A 235 -30.34 -16.86 -6.62
CA ALA A 235 -30.24 -18.31 -6.77
C ALA A 235 -31.40 -19.00 -6.05
N ARG A 236 -31.98 -20.04 -6.66
CA ARG A 236 -33.12 -20.78 -6.10
C ARG A 236 -32.70 -22.14 -5.57
N VAL A 237 -33.04 -22.41 -4.31
CA VAL A 237 -32.77 -23.70 -3.66
C VAL A 237 -33.90 -24.67 -3.97
N VAL A 238 -33.55 -25.82 -4.53
CA VAL A 238 -34.49 -26.89 -4.89
C VAL A 238 -34.10 -28.15 -4.13
N CYS A 239 -34.92 -28.53 -3.15
CA CYS A 239 -34.70 -29.72 -2.34
C CYS A 239 -35.30 -30.98 -2.96
N GLU A 240 -34.72 -32.12 -2.60
CA GLU A 240 -35.23 -33.43 -2.94
C GLU A 240 -36.56 -33.72 -2.23
N ARG A 241 -37.27 -34.74 -2.71
CA ARG A 241 -38.58 -35.10 -2.16
C ARG A 241 -38.44 -35.47 -0.67
N GLY A 242 -39.31 -34.90 0.16
CA GLY A 242 -39.28 -35.09 1.62
C GLY A 242 -38.46 -34.04 2.36
N TYR A 243 -37.85 -33.09 1.65
CA TYR A 243 -37.13 -31.95 2.22
C TYR A 243 -37.71 -30.63 1.70
N LEU A 244 -37.60 -29.58 2.51
CA LEU A 244 -38.04 -28.23 2.19
C LEU A 244 -36.87 -27.25 2.31
N PRO A 245 -36.74 -26.28 1.39
CA PRO A 245 -35.69 -25.28 1.49
C PRO A 245 -35.95 -24.38 2.69
N ARG A 246 -34.96 -24.24 3.57
CA ARG A 246 -35.04 -23.27 4.67
C ARG A 246 -35.13 -21.84 4.12
N HIS A 247 -34.36 -21.58 3.07
CA HIS A 247 -34.33 -20.33 2.34
C HIS A 247 -34.51 -20.62 0.85
N PRO A 248 -35.68 -20.33 0.26
CA PRO A 248 -35.97 -20.69 -1.12
C PRO A 248 -35.19 -19.85 -2.13
N VAL A 249 -34.85 -18.60 -1.77
CA VAL A 249 -34.11 -17.65 -2.60
C VAL A 249 -32.93 -17.10 -1.82
N LEU A 250 -31.77 -17.11 -2.47
CA LEU A 250 -30.51 -16.55 -2.00
C LEU A 250 -30.13 -15.39 -2.92
N THR A 251 -29.52 -14.35 -2.38
CA THR A 251 -29.09 -13.17 -3.14
C THR A 251 -27.60 -12.95 -2.97
N CYS A 252 -26.88 -12.74 -4.06
CA CYS A 252 -25.46 -12.43 -4.01
C CYS A 252 -25.23 -11.01 -3.49
N THR A 253 -24.48 -10.89 -2.40
CA THR A 253 -24.21 -9.61 -1.73
C THR A 253 -22.91 -8.97 -2.21
N ALA A 254 -22.69 -7.71 -1.84
CA ALA A 254 -21.49 -6.96 -2.23
C ALA A 254 -20.19 -7.50 -1.59
N SER A 255 -20.27 -8.37 -0.58
CA SER A 255 -19.11 -9.00 0.06
C SER A 255 -18.58 -10.22 -0.69
N GLY A 256 -19.22 -10.62 -1.80
CA GLY A 256 -18.89 -11.85 -2.51
C GLY A 256 -19.41 -13.10 -1.81
N GLN A 257 -20.39 -12.95 -0.91
CA GLN A 257 -21.08 -14.06 -0.26
C GLN A 257 -22.58 -14.00 -0.54
N TRP A 258 -23.20 -15.17 -0.55
CA TRP A 258 -24.65 -15.28 -0.56
C TRP A 258 -25.22 -14.82 0.78
N ASP A 259 -26.34 -14.09 0.74
CA ASP A 259 -26.99 -13.51 1.93
C ASP A 259 -27.40 -14.55 2.98
N LYS A 260 -27.64 -15.79 2.53
CA LYS A 260 -28.10 -16.92 3.34
C LYS A 260 -27.44 -18.22 2.87
N PRO A 261 -27.28 -19.22 3.77
CA PRO A 261 -26.80 -20.53 3.38
C PRO A 261 -27.88 -21.31 2.62
N ALA A 262 -27.48 -22.08 1.62
CA ALA A 262 -28.35 -23.06 0.98
C ALA A 262 -28.54 -24.26 1.90
N LEU A 263 -29.77 -24.53 2.35
CA LEU A 263 -30.10 -25.63 3.26
C LEU A 263 -31.46 -26.25 2.94
N CYS A 264 -31.52 -27.59 3.04
CA CYS A 264 -32.73 -28.39 2.88
C CYS A 264 -33.03 -29.13 4.19
N ASP A 265 -34.14 -28.78 4.84
CA ASP A 265 -34.57 -29.40 6.10
C ASP A 265 -35.61 -30.50 5.83
N PRO A 266 -35.63 -31.61 6.59
CA PRO A 266 -36.66 -32.64 6.44
C PRO A 266 -38.06 -32.03 6.62
N GLY A 267 -38.92 -32.23 5.62
CA GLY A 267 -40.32 -31.83 5.70
C GLY A 267 -41.01 -32.65 6.78
N ARG A 268 -41.42 -32.02 7.88
CA ARG A 268 -42.31 -32.68 8.84
C ARG A 268 -43.60 -33.03 8.12
N ALA A 269 -43.84 -34.33 7.94
CA ALA A 269 -45.18 -34.83 7.65
C ALA A 269 -46.06 -34.45 8.85
N LEU A 270 -46.83 -33.38 8.71
CA LEU A 270 -48.01 -33.17 9.55
C LEU A 270 -49.00 -34.24 9.13
N PHE A 271 -48.92 -35.41 9.78
CA PHE A 271 -50.02 -36.35 9.81
C PHE A 271 -51.13 -35.70 10.65
N MET A 272 -52.17 -35.19 9.97
CA MET A 272 -53.48 -34.89 10.53
C MET A 272 -54.53 -35.57 9.67
#